data_AF-A0A519ZWB8-F1
#
_entry.id   AF-A0A519ZWB8-F1
#
_cell.length_a   1.000
_cell.length_b   1.000
_cell.length_c   1.000
_cell.angle_alpha   90.00
_cell.angle_beta   90.00
_cell.angle_gamma   90.00
#
_symmetry.space_group_name_H-M   'P 1'
#
loop_
_entity.id
_entity.type
_entity.pdbx_description
1 polymer ?
#
loop_
_entity_poly.entity_id
_entity_poly.type
_entity_poly.pdbx_seq_one_letter_code
_entity_poly.pdbx_strand_id
1 'polypeptide(L)'
;MKQHSSVTTFLWYAPVMAGISYLLVFILFIVLSKNPENEQLGDLIFSIGQVFILLSMLLFHKLNLNGRGFWKKVALLIPALGSLAYLAGIISLHTTNPMIIFFPTGAFLIGLGMLIVGIQVAKAGELKQWKRLTPLLVGVYPFVVMFPIVLVTGSPSIIAIMLWGIPWKIMGCTLLFELYRRKKSLLNIFAPYNYPAGSGNRM
;
A
#
# COMPACT_ATOMS: atom_id res chain seq x y z
N MET A 1 15.59 -27.12 -8.29
CA MET A 1 15.24 -25.86 -7.60
C MET A 1 14.99 -24.80 -8.65
N LYS A 2 13.75 -24.28 -8.80
CA LYS A 2 13.50 -23.16 -9.72
C LYS A 2 14.10 -21.90 -9.11
N GLN A 3 15.06 -21.29 -9.80
CA GLN A 3 15.66 -20.02 -9.44
C GLN A 3 14.55 -18.97 -9.33
N HIS A 4 14.13 -18.65 -8.12
CA HIS A 4 13.18 -17.56 -7.89
C HIS A 4 13.88 -16.27 -8.32
N SER A 5 13.46 -15.70 -9.46
CA SER A 5 14.04 -14.46 -9.99
C SER A 5 13.94 -13.34 -8.96
N SER A 6 15.02 -12.60 -8.75
CA SER A 6 15.15 -11.46 -7.83
C SER A 6 13.98 -10.47 -7.90
N VAL A 7 13.39 -10.29 -9.09
CA VAL A 7 12.22 -9.44 -9.36
C VAL A 7 11.01 -9.80 -8.49
N THR A 8 10.79 -11.09 -8.22
CA THR A 8 9.67 -11.52 -7.35
C THR A 8 9.88 -11.12 -5.91
N THR A 9 11.13 -11.07 -5.45
CA THR A 9 11.47 -10.69 -4.08
C THR A 9 11.19 -9.21 -3.83
N PHE A 10 11.52 -8.35 -4.80
CA PHE A 10 11.28 -6.91 -4.73
C PHE A 10 9.79 -6.56 -4.58
N LEU A 11 8.92 -7.24 -5.34
CA LEU A 11 7.47 -7.03 -5.28
C LEU A 11 6.86 -7.24 -3.89
N TRP A 12 7.49 -8.04 -3.03
CA TRP A 12 6.98 -8.31 -1.68
C TRP A 12 7.14 -7.12 -0.73
N TYR A 13 8.14 -6.27 -0.97
CA TYR A 13 8.42 -5.13 -0.10
C TYR A 13 7.70 -3.84 -0.53
N ALA A 14 7.18 -3.81 -1.75
CA ALA A 14 6.49 -2.64 -2.31
C ALA A 14 5.47 -1.99 -1.35
N PRO A 15 4.61 -2.73 -0.62
CA PRO A 15 3.67 -2.12 0.32
C PRO A 15 4.29 -1.38 1.49
N VAL A 16 5.40 -1.87 2.02
CA VAL A 16 6.12 -1.19 3.09
C VAL A 16 6.82 0.04 2.53
N MET A 17 7.39 -0.09 1.33
CA MET A 17 8.07 1.00 0.63
C MET A 17 7.13 2.16 0.26
N ALA A 18 5.86 1.87 -0.05
CA ALA A 18 4.83 2.90 -0.22
C ALA A 18 4.74 3.80 1.02
N GLY A 19 4.56 3.23 2.21
CA GLY A 19 4.50 4.02 3.45
C GLY A 19 5.81 4.74 3.76
N ILE A 20 6.96 4.10 3.50
CA ILE A 20 8.29 4.71 3.72
C ILE A 20 8.49 5.93 2.81
N SER A 21 8.08 5.87 1.55
CA SER A 21 8.25 6.98 0.61
C SER A 21 7.59 8.28 1.10
N TYR A 22 6.36 8.20 1.64
CA TYR A 22 5.66 9.33 2.24
C TYR A 22 6.39 9.89 3.48
N LEU A 23 6.93 9.00 4.32
CA LEU A 23 7.71 9.41 5.49
C LEU A 23 9.07 10.00 5.12
N LEU A 24 9.68 9.55 4.03
CA LEU A 24 10.91 10.16 3.51
C LEU A 24 10.63 11.55 2.95
N VAL A 25 9.55 11.72 2.21
CA VAL A 25 9.09 13.05 1.75
C VAL A 25 8.86 13.97 2.96
N PHE A 26 8.30 13.46 4.07
CA PHE A 26 8.18 14.21 5.33
C PHE A 26 9.51 14.67 5.91
N ILE A 27 10.48 13.75 6.00
CA ILE A 27 11.80 14.06 6.55
C ILE A 27 12.50 15.10 5.65
N LEU A 28 12.46 14.90 4.33
CA LEU A 28 13.03 15.86 3.39
C LEU A 28 12.35 17.22 3.52
N PHE A 29 11.03 17.26 3.63
CA PHE A 29 10.33 18.53 3.84
C PHE A 29 10.77 19.24 5.11
N ILE A 30 10.91 18.54 6.25
CA ILE A 30 11.39 19.15 7.50
C ILE A 30 12.84 19.64 7.38
N VAL A 31 13.71 18.84 6.76
CA VAL A 31 15.16 19.08 6.76
C VAL A 31 15.56 20.05 5.64
N LEU A 32 14.83 20.07 4.54
CA LEU A 32 15.30 20.60 3.25
C LEU A 32 14.38 21.66 2.63
N SER A 33 13.33 22.13 3.33
CA SER A 33 12.36 23.13 2.82
C SER A 33 12.96 24.48 2.39
N LYS A 34 14.28 24.67 2.50
CA LYS A 34 14.96 25.93 2.16
C LYS A 34 15.58 25.95 0.76
N ASN A 35 15.74 24.81 0.07
CA ASN A 35 16.37 24.77 -1.26
C ASN A 35 15.41 24.22 -2.33
N PRO A 36 15.23 24.92 -3.46
CA PRO A 36 14.31 24.52 -4.53
C PRO A 36 14.71 23.21 -5.23
N GLU A 37 15.99 22.84 -5.25
CA GLU A 37 16.45 21.54 -5.79
C GLU A 37 15.84 20.34 -5.05
N ASN A 38 15.42 20.53 -3.80
CA ASN A 38 14.84 19.46 -3.00
C ASN A 38 13.35 19.24 -3.28
N GLU A 39 12.67 20.18 -3.95
CA GLU A 39 11.28 20.01 -4.38
C GLU A 39 11.17 18.90 -5.43
N GLN A 40 12.06 18.91 -6.44
CA GLN A 40 12.11 17.87 -7.48
C GLN A 40 12.40 16.49 -6.90
N LEU A 41 13.29 16.41 -5.90
CA LEU A 41 13.57 15.17 -5.19
C LEU A 41 12.34 14.66 -4.41
N GLY A 42 11.59 15.58 -3.79
CA GLY A 42 10.32 15.28 -3.12
C GLY A 42 9.28 14.69 -4.08
N ASP A 43 9.08 15.32 -5.24
CA ASP A 43 8.15 14.86 -6.27
C ASP A 43 8.54 13.49 -6.84
N LEU A 44 9.85 13.26 -7.04
CA LEU A 44 10.38 11.96 -7.46
C LEU A 44 10.09 10.86 -6.43
N ILE A 45 10.35 11.11 -5.15
CA ILE A 45 10.12 10.12 -4.09
C ILE A 45 8.61 9.87 -3.92
N PHE A 46 7.79 10.91 -4.02
CA PHE A 46 6.34 10.76 -4.00
C PHE A 46 5.84 9.93 -5.19
N SER A 47 6.36 10.16 -6.39
CA SER A 47 6.07 9.36 -7.60
C SER A 47 6.42 7.88 -7.41
N ILE A 48 7.61 7.61 -6.88
CA ILE A 48 8.06 6.25 -6.53
C ILE A 48 7.09 5.62 -5.52
N GLY A 49 6.61 6.39 -4.55
CA GLY A 49 5.55 5.99 -3.63
C GLY A 49 4.27 5.54 -4.32
N GLN A 50 3.80 6.28 -5.33
CA GLN A 50 2.61 5.91 -6.11
C GLN A 50 2.81 4.61 -6.89
N VAL A 51 4.00 4.38 -7.44
CA VAL A 51 4.35 3.10 -8.09
C VAL A 51 4.29 1.96 -7.07
N PHE A 52 4.84 2.15 -5.87
CA PHE A 52 4.77 1.16 -4.81
C PHE A 52 3.33 0.87 -4.35
N ILE A 53 2.47 1.88 -4.32
CA ILE A 53 1.04 1.71 -4.06
C ILE A 53 0.39 0.80 -5.14
N LEU A 54 0.66 1.04 -6.43
CA LEU A 54 0.15 0.19 -7.51
C LEU A 54 0.65 -1.26 -7.39
N LEU A 55 1.93 -1.46 -7.10
CA LEU A 55 2.50 -2.78 -6.86
C LEU A 55 1.86 -3.47 -5.64
N SER A 56 1.48 -2.70 -4.62
CA SER A 56 0.75 -3.21 -3.44
C SER A 56 -0.63 -3.73 -3.79
N MET A 57 -1.33 -3.09 -4.72
CA MET A 57 -2.62 -3.56 -5.23
C MET A 57 -2.46 -4.87 -5.99
N LEU A 58 -1.44 -4.98 -6.85
CA LEU A 58 -1.11 -6.24 -7.53
C LEU A 58 -0.83 -7.37 -6.53
N LEU A 59 -0.13 -7.05 -5.44
CA LEU A 59 0.12 -8.02 -4.37
C LEU A 59 -1.18 -8.43 -3.65
N PHE A 60 -2.04 -7.46 -3.33
CA PHE A 60 -3.37 -7.70 -2.74
C PHE A 60 -4.19 -8.67 -3.60
N HIS A 61 -4.17 -8.45 -4.92
CA HIS A 61 -4.83 -9.30 -5.90
C HIS A 61 -4.22 -10.70 -5.95
N LYS A 62 -2.88 -10.80 -6.07
CA LYS A 62 -2.17 -12.10 -6.12
C LYS A 62 -2.37 -12.95 -4.88
N LEU A 63 -2.48 -12.32 -3.71
CA LEU A 63 -2.74 -13.01 -2.46
C LEU A 63 -4.23 -13.34 -2.26
N ASN A 64 -5.12 -12.94 -3.18
CA ASN A 64 -6.56 -13.12 -3.06
C ASN A 64 -7.13 -12.51 -1.76
N LEU A 65 -6.58 -11.36 -1.32
CA LEU A 65 -6.95 -10.72 -0.06
C LEU A 65 -8.02 -9.64 -0.23
N ASN A 66 -8.35 -9.26 -1.46
CA ASN A 66 -9.19 -8.12 -1.80
C ASN A 66 -10.70 -8.47 -1.93
N GLY A 67 -11.15 -9.56 -1.32
CA GLY A 67 -12.55 -9.97 -1.29
C GLY A 67 -12.91 -11.13 -2.23
N ARG A 68 -14.21 -11.35 -2.42
CA ARG A 68 -14.78 -12.46 -3.23
C ARG A 68 -15.66 -11.94 -4.36
N GLY A 69 -15.88 -12.76 -5.38
CA GLY A 69 -16.80 -12.47 -6.50
C GLY A 69 -16.33 -11.34 -7.42
N PHE A 70 -17.29 -10.60 -8.01
CA PHE A 70 -17.04 -9.50 -8.94
C PHE A 70 -16.16 -8.39 -8.33
N TRP A 71 -16.39 -8.06 -7.06
CA TRP A 71 -15.65 -7.02 -6.34
C TRP A 71 -14.15 -7.32 -6.23
N LYS A 72 -13.75 -8.59 -6.25
CA LYS A 72 -12.34 -9.00 -6.28
C LYS A 72 -11.59 -8.46 -7.52
N LYS A 73 -12.27 -8.24 -8.64
CA LYS A 73 -11.62 -7.74 -9.86
C LYS A 73 -11.64 -6.21 -9.92
N VAL A 74 -12.74 -5.61 -9.47
CA VAL A 74 -13.01 -4.18 -9.69
C VAL A 74 -12.54 -3.29 -8.55
N ALA A 75 -12.57 -3.78 -7.29
CA ALA A 75 -12.31 -2.92 -6.13
C ALA A 75 -10.92 -2.28 -6.13
N LEU A 76 -9.92 -2.93 -6.74
CA LEU A 76 -8.56 -2.40 -6.85
C LEU A 76 -8.36 -1.45 -8.04
N LEU A 77 -9.30 -1.38 -8.99
CA LEU A 77 -9.20 -0.46 -10.13
C LEU A 77 -9.37 0.99 -9.68
N ILE A 78 -10.32 1.25 -8.78
CA ILE A 78 -10.60 2.60 -8.27
C ILE A 78 -9.35 3.23 -7.62
N PRO A 79 -8.70 2.60 -6.62
CA PRO A 79 -7.52 3.20 -6.03
C PRO A 79 -6.31 3.19 -6.99
N ALA A 80 -6.23 2.23 -7.93
CA ALA A 80 -5.20 2.25 -8.96
C ALA A 80 -5.32 3.48 -9.88
N LEU A 81 -6.54 3.80 -10.31
CA LEU A 81 -6.83 5.03 -11.07
C LEU A 81 -6.48 6.28 -10.25
N GLY A 82 -6.70 6.26 -8.94
CA GLY A 82 -6.27 7.36 -8.07
C GLY A 82 -4.74 7.52 -8.00
N SER A 83 -3.98 6.42 -7.94
CA SER A 83 -2.51 6.50 -8.03
C SER A 83 -2.03 6.97 -9.40
N LEU A 84 -2.69 6.56 -10.47
CA LEU A 84 -2.41 7.07 -11.81
C LEU A 84 -2.75 8.56 -11.94
N ALA A 85 -3.83 9.03 -11.30
CA ALA A 85 -4.16 10.46 -11.25
C ALA A 85 -3.08 11.26 -10.51
N TYR A 86 -2.51 10.75 -9.42
CA TYR A 86 -1.36 11.38 -8.78
C TYR A 86 -0.14 11.47 -9.70
N LEU A 87 0.20 10.38 -10.38
CA LEU A 87 1.31 10.37 -11.34
C LEU A 87 1.06 11.36 -12.49
N ALA A 88 -0.16 11.43 -13.00
CA ALA A 88 -0.56 12.42 -14.00
C ALA A 88 -0.43 13.86 -13.47
N GLY A 89 -0.77 14.09 -12.20
CA GLY A 89 -0.57 15.38 -11.53
C GLY A 89 0.90 15.81 -11.51
N ILE A 90 1.82 14.89 -11.22
CA ILE A 90 3.26 15.15 -11.20
C ILE A 90 3.80 15.41 -12.61
N ILE A 91 3.34 14.67 -13.62
CA ILE A 91 3.70 14.96 -15.01
C ILE A 91 3.13 16.32 -15.44
N SER A 92 1.93 16.67 -14.97
CA SER A 92 1.27 17.92 -15.34
C SER A 92 2.00 19.15 -14.81
N LEU A 93 2.66 19.06 -13.64
CA LEU A 93 3.51 20.14 -13.08
C LEU A 93 4.46 20.77 -14.11
N HIS A 94 4.91 19.97 -15.08
CA HIS A 94 5.88 20.40 -16.09
C HIS A 94 5.28 20.83 -17.42
N THR A 95 3.95 20.78 -17.60
CA THR A 95 3.31 20.97 -18.91
C THR A 95 2.14 21.95 -18.92
N THR A 96 1.25 21.87 -17.95
CA THR A 96 0.01 22.67 -17.86
C THR A 96 -0.33 22.86 -16.37
N ASN A 97 -1.21 23.79 -15.98
CA ASN A 97 -1.54 24.01 -14.57
C ASN A 97 -2.81 23.25 -14.05
N PRO A 98 -3.10 21.96 -14.38
CA PRO A 98 -4.27 21.24 -13.84
C PRO A 98 -3.97 20.50 -12.52
N MET A 99 -2.92 20.90 -11.77
CA MET A 99 -2.59 20.32 -10.45
C MET A 99 -3.79 20.25 -9.50
N ILE A 100 -4.62 21.29 -9.54
CA ILE A 100 -5.81 21.47 -8.71
C ILE A 100 -6.81 20.31 -8.91
N ILE A 101 -6.80 19.65 -10.07
CA ILE A 101 -7.73 18.57 -10.37
C ILE A 101 -7.12 17.21 -10.02
N PHE A 102 -5.88 16.95 -10.45
CA PHE A 102 -5.29 15.61 -10.37
C PHE A 102 -4.97 15.15 -8.94
N PHE A 103 -4.37 15.99 -8.10
CA PHE A 103 -3.99 15.59 -6.74
C PHE A 103 -5.22 15.30 -5.84
N PRO A 104 -6.25 16.17 -5.78
CA PRO A 104 -7.45 15.86 -5.00
C PRO A 104 -8.22 14.66 -5.55
N THR A 105 -8.31 14.53 -6.88
CA THR A 105 -8.94 13.36 -7.52
C THR A 105 -8.20 12.07 -7.16
N GLY A 106 -6.86 12.09 -7.17
CA GLY A 106 -6.04 10.96 -6.76
C GLY A 106 -6.29 10.55 -5.31
N ALA A 107 -6.28 11.52 -4.39
CA ALA A 107 -6.59 11.31 -2.98
C ALA A 107 -7.97 10.68 -2.78
N PHE A 108 -8.98 11.23 -3.46
CA PHE A 108 -10.37 10.81 -3.36
C PHE A 108 -10.57 9.40 -3.88
N LEU A 109 -10.07 9.08 -5.07
CA LEU A 109 -10.18 7.76 -5.68
C LEU A 109 -9.44 6.70 -4.86
N ILE A 110 -8.24 6.99 -4.35
CA ILE A 110 -7.54 6.07 -3.45
C ILE A 110 -8.34 5.88 -2.15
N GLY A 111 -8.79 6.97 -1.52
CA GLY A 111 -9.57 6.91 -0.29
C GLY A 111 -10.82 6.04 -0.45
N LEU A 112 -11.66 6.36 -1.44
CA LEU A 112 -12.90 5.64 -1.72
C LEU A 112 -12.63 4.18 -2.11
N GLY A 113 -11.67 3.96 -3.00
CA GLY A 113 -11.27 2.64 -3.44
C GLY A 113 -10.81 1.75 -2.29
N MET A 114 -9.94 2.27 -1.42
CA MET A 114 -9.42 1.56 -0.26
C MET A 114 -10.49 1.33 0.82
N LEU A 115 -11.47 2.23 0.94
CA LEU A 115 -12.64 2.03 1.80
C LEU A 115 -13.47 0.83 1.29
N ILE A 116 -13.76 0.78 -0.01
CA ILE A 116 -14.46 -0.37 -0.63
C ILE A 116 -13.66 -1.66 -0.41
N VAL A 117 -12.36 -1.66 -0.73
CA VAL A 117 -11.47 -2.82 -0.53
C VAL A 117 -11.50 -3.27 0.93
N GLY A 118 -11.40 -2.33 1.88
CA GLY A 118 -11.42 -2.61 3.31
C GLY A 118 -12.72 -3.25 3.79
N ILE A 119 -13.88 -2.77 3.33
CA ILE A 119 -15.18 -3.39 3.63
C ILE A 119 -15.18 -4.84 3.11
N GLN A 120 -14.69 -5.08 1.89
CA GLN A 120 -14.70 -6.41 1.30
C GLN A 120 -13.71 -7.36 1.99
N VAL A 121 -12.53 -6.88 2.38
CA VAL A 121 -11.54 -7.63 3.16
C VAL A 121 -12.13 -8.03 4.50
N ALA A 122 -12.80 -7.10 5.19
CA ALA A 122 -13.45 -7.36 6.47
C ALA A 122 -14.56 -8.41 6.35
N LYS A 123 -15.38 -8.34 5.28
CA LYS A 123 -16.44 -9.31 5.00
C LYS A 123 -15.92 -10.68 4.58
N ALA A 124 -14.86 -10.74 3.78
CA ALA A 124 -14.32 -12.02 3.30
C ALA A 124 -13.60 -12.81 4.41
N GLY A 125 -13.09 -12.12 5.43
CA GLY A 125 -12.49 -12.77 6.61
C GLY A 125 -11.16 -13.50 6.33
N GLU A 126 -10.53 -13.23 5.18
CA GLU A 126 -9.22 -13.78 4.78
C GLU A 126 -8.11 -13.24 5.69
N LEU A 127 -8.17 -11.94 6.01
CA LEU A 127 -7.39 -11.34 7.08
C LEU A 127 -8.14 -11.46 8.41
N LYS A 128 -7.43 -11.86 9.47
CA LYS A 128 -8.00 -12.05 10.81
C LYS A 128 -7.70 -10.88 11.73
N GLN A 129 -8.53 -10.72 12.77
CA GLN A 129 -8.36 -9.72 13.83
C GLN A 129 -8.29 -8.29 13.26
N TRP A 130 -7.46 -7.42 13.84
CA TRP A 130 -7.30 -6.02 13.42
C TRP A 130 -6.73 -5.86 11.99
N LYS A 131 -6.02 -6.87 11.46
CA LYS A 131 -5.37 -6.81 10.14
C LYS A 131 -6.36 -6.56 9.00
N ARG A 132 -7.61 -7.03 9.14
CA ARG A 132 -8.68 -6.81 8.16
C ARG A 132 -9.14 -5.36 8.04
N LEU A 133 -8.81 -4.53 9.04
CA LEU A 133 -9.16 -3.11 9.07
C LEU A 133 -8.08 -2.23 8.44
N THR A 134 -6.92 -2.79 8.08
CA THR A 134 -5.80 -1.99 7.55
C THR A 134 -6.12 -1.28 6.23
N PRO A 135 -6.87 -1.85 5.27
CA PRO A 135 -7.26 -1.10 4.07
C PRO A 135 -8.32 -0.03 4.36
N LEU A 136 -9.20 -0.27 5.35
CA LEU A 136 -10.15 0.75 5.82
C LEU A 136 -9.40 1.95 6.42
N LEU A 137 -8.36 1.71 7.21
CA LEU A 137 -7.54 2.77 7.78
C LEU A 137 -6.92 3.66 6.70
N VAL A 138 -6.41 3.05 5.61
CA VAL A 138 -5.90 3.78 4.45
C VAL A 138 -7.01 4.60 3.78
N GLY A 139 -8.19 3.98 3.57
CA GLY A 139 -9.31 4.61 2.87
C GLY A 139 -10.01 5.72 3.63
N VAL A 140 -10.13 5.61 4.95
CA VAL A 140 -10.81 6.59 5.82
C VAL A 140 -9.97 7.84 6.04
N TYR A 141 -8.63 7.71 6.02
CA TYR A 141 -7.72 8.80 6.36
C TYR A 141 -7.94 10.09 5.55
N PRO A 142 -8.08 10.08 4.20
CA PRO A 142 -8.35 11.29 3.44
C PRO A 142 -9.64 12.00 3.87
N PHE A 143 -10.70 11.26 4.20
CA PHE A 143 -12.00 11.82 4.55
C PHE A 143 -12.05 12.37 5.98
N VAL A 144 -11.25 11.84 6.89
CA VAL A 144 -11.25 12.25 8.31
C VAL A 144 -10.17 13.28 8.61
N VAL A 145 -9.07 13.28 7.86
CA VAL A 145 -7.92 14.16 8.12
C VAL A 145 -7.69 15.15 6.98
N MET A 146 -7.44 14.67 5.77
CA MET A 146 -6.95 15.55 4.69
C MET A 146 -8.03 16.50 4.17
N PHE A 147 -9.21 15.99 3.79
CA PHE A 147 -10.28 16.83 3.25
C PHE A 147 -10.87 17.78 4.28
N PRO A 148 -11.10 17.39 5.55
CA PRO A 148 -11.53 18.35 6.57
C PRO A 148 -10.54 19.50 6.75
N ILE A 149 -9.23 19.24 6.72
CA ILE A 149 -8.22 20.31 6.76
C ILE A 149 -8.40 21.26 5.58
N VAL A 150 -8.48 20.74 4.34
CA VAL A 150 -8.68 21.58 3.14
C VAL A 150 -9.96 22.41 3.24
N LEU A 151 -11.06 21.82 3.73
CA LEU A 151 -12.34 22.52 3.90
C LEU A 151 -12.25 23.67 4.91
N VAL A 152 -11.47 23.51 5.98
CA VAL A 152 -11.35 24.53 7.05
C VAL A 152 -10.29 25.59 6.70
N THR A 153 -9.16 25.20 6.14
CA THR A 153 -8.02 26.10 5.89
C THR A 153 -7.97 26.65 4.47
N GLY A 154 -8.79 26.13 3.55
CA GLY A 154 -8.75 26.44 2.13
C GLY A 154 -7.51 25.92 1.40
N SER A 155 -6.63 25.17 2.06
CA SER A 155 -5.36 24.70 1.51
C SER A 155 -4.97 23.31 2.02
N PRO A 156 -4.32 22.47 1.19
CA PRO A 156 -3.86 21.15 1.63
C PRO A 156 -2.73 21.26 2.65
N SER A 157 -2.82 20.48 3.74
CA SER A 157 -1.72 20.34 4.68
C SER A 157 -0.72 19.28 4.20
N ILE A 158 0.50 19.74 3.91
CA ILE A 158 1.64 18.89 3.55
C ILE A 158 1.90 17.83 4.63
N ILE A 159 1.85 18.23 5.91
CA ILE A 159 2.02 17.33 7.05
C ILE A 159 0.94 16.23 7.05
N ALA A 160 -0.32 16.58 6.79
CA ALA A 160 -1.41 15.60 6.72
C ALA A 160 -1.23 14.62 5.55
N ILE A 161 -0.81 15.10 4.37
CA ILE A 161 -0.51 14.24 3.22
C ILE A 161 0.59 13.24 3.57
N MET A 162 1.66 13.71 4.21
CA MET A 162 2.80 12.89 4.61
C MET A 162 2.45 11.85 5.68
N LEU A 163 1.64 12.21 6.67
CA LEU A 163 1.17 11.29 7.72
C LEU A 163 0.26 10.19 7.18
N TRP A 164 -0.31 10.35 5.98
CA TRP A 164 -1.03 9.26 5.30
C TRP A 164 -0.12 8.05 4.98
N GLY A 165 1.19 8.24 4.95
CA GLY A 165 2.17 7.17 4.86
C GLY A 165 2.10 6.15 6.01
N ILE A 166 1.60 6.54 7.18
CA ILE A 166 1.48 5.65 8.35
C ILE A 166 0.46 4.52 8.09
N PRO A 167 -0.81 4.80 7.73
CA PRO A 167 -1.76 3.78 7.27
C PRO A 167 -1.20 2.85 6.20
N TRP A 168 -0.53 3.41 5.18
CA TRP A 168 0.10 2.63 4.10
C TRP A 168 1.16 1.67 4.63
N LYS A 169 2.04 2.14 5.52
CA LYS A 169 3.07 1.31 6.16
C LYS A 169 2.46 0.17 6.97
N ILE A 170 1.43 0.44 7.78
CA ILE A 170 0.73 -0.57 8.60
C ILE A 170 0.11 -1.66 7.70
N MET A 171 -0.58 -1.24 6.64
CA MET A 171 -1.14 -2.17 5.66
C MET A 171 -0.04 -2.98 4.97
N GLY A 172 1.08 -2.33 4.63
CA GLY A 172 2.19 -3.00 3.98
C GLY A 172 2.85 -4.08 4.84
N CYS A 173 3.08 -3.80 6.12
CA CYS A 173 3.55 -4.79 7.08
C CYS A 173 2.58 -5.97 7.21
N THR A 174 1.28 -5.69 7.15
CA THR A 174 0.23 -6.72 7.21
C THR A 174 0.29 -7.66 6.01
N LEU A 175 0.47 -7.12 4.81
CA LEU A 175 0.62 -7.91 3.58
C LEU A 175 1.89 -8.76 3.59
N LEU A 176 3.02 -8.19 4.04
CA LEU A 176 4.29 -8.89 4.11
C LEU A 176 4.22 -10.05 5.13
N PHE A 177 3.60 -9.80 6.29
CA PHE A 177 3.37 -10.85 7.29
C PHE A 177 2.50 -11.98 6.72
N GLU A 178 1.44 -11.65 6.01
CA GLU A 178 0.52 -12.64 5.42
C GLU A 178 1.21 -13.49 4.35
N LEU A 179 2.04 -12.87 3.53
CA LEU A 179 2.90 -13.56 2.58
C LEU A 179 3.82 -14.57 3.29
N TYR A 180 4.53 -14.12 4.32
CA TYR A 180 5.46 -14.98 5.06
C TYR A 180 4.74 -16.17 5.69
N ARG A 181 3.56 -15.94 6.29
CA ARG A 181 2.70 -16.98 6.84
C ARG A 181 2.35 -18.05 5.81
N ARG A 182 1.94 -17.64 4.60
CA ARG A 182 1.57 -18.57 3.51
C ARG A 182 2.76 -19.33 2.93
N LYS A 183 3.93 -18.70 2.83
CA LYS A 183 5.15 -19.41 2.42
C LYS A 183 5.54 -20.48 3.43
N LYS A 184 5.48 -20.16 4.73
CA LYS A 184 5.77 -21.11 5.82
C LYS A 184 4.82 -22.30 5.81
N SER A 185 3.52 -22.09 5.59
CA SER A 185 2.55 -23.20 5.51
C SER A 185 2.81 -24.13 4.32
N LEU A 186 3.24 -23.59 3.17
CA LEU A 186 3.61 -24.42 2.02
C LEU A 186 4.86 -25.26 2.30
N LEU A 187 5.89 -24.67 2.92
CA LEU A 187 7.11 -25.42 3.28
C LEU A 187 6.83 -26.56 4.26
N ASN A 188 5.92 -26.37 5.22
CA ASN A 188 5.54 -27.42 6.16
C ASN A 188 4.80 -28.60 5.51
N ILE A 189 4.11 -28.39 4.39
CA ILE A 189 3.44 -29.47 3.63
C ILE A 189 4.47 -30.36 2.92
N PHE A 190 5.61 -29.79 2.50
CA PHE A 190 6.65 -30.49 1.76
C PHE A 190 7.82 -30.97 2.61
N ALA A 191 7.87 -30.61 3.90
CA ALA A 191 8.81 -31.22 4.83
C ALA A 191 8.37 -32.68 5.02
N PRO A 192 9.14 -33.69 4.56
CA PRO A 192 8.80 -35.08 4.80
C PRO A 192 8.64 -35.27 6.30
N TYR A 193 7.55 -35.90 6.71
CA TYR A 193 7.40 -36.40 8.07
C TYR A 193 8.61 -37.30 8.31
N ASN A 194 9.63 -36.78 9.00
CA ASN A 194 10.63 -37.61 9.65
C ASN A 194 9.85 -38.38 10.70
N TYR A 195 9.33 -39.53 10.31
CA TYR A 195 8.82 -40.51 11.25
C TYR A 195 9.95 -40.71 12.27
N PRO A 196 9.67 -40.57 13.59
CA PRO A 196 10.66 -40.92 14.58
C PRO A 196 11.05 -42.36 14.28
N ALA A 197 12.33 -42.57 13.94
CA ALA A 197 12.89 -43.89 13.73
C ALA A 197 12.49 -44.71 14.94
N GLY A 198 11.68 -45.74 14.71
CA GLY A 198 11.02 -46.50 15.76
C GLY A 198 12.04 -46.81 16.85
N SER A 199 11.69 -46.45 18.09
CA SER A 199 12.40 -46.90 19.27
C SER A 199 12.34 -48.42 19.25
N GLY A 200 13.35 -49.05 18.66
CA GLY A 200 13.53 -50.48 18.67
C GLY A 200 13.45 -50.93 20.12
N ASN A 201 12.45 -51.76 20.40
CA ASN A 201 12.26 -52.43 21.68
C ASN A 201 13.60 -52.99 22.14
N ARG A 202 14.11 -52.44 23.25
CA ARG A 202 15.01 -53.20 24.12
C ARG A 202 14.11 -54.21 24.82
N MET A 203 14.13 -55.45 24.33
CA MET A 203 13.90 -56.62 25.17
C MET A 203 15.26 -57.08 25.70
#